data_AF-A0A2A3MSE2-F1
#
_entry.id   AF-A0A2A3MSE2-F1
#
_cell.length_a   1.000
_cell.length_b   1.000
_cell.length_c   1.000
_cell.angle_alpha   90.00
_cell.angle_beta   90.00
_cell.angle_gamma   90.00
#
_symmetry.space_group_name_H-M   'P 1'
#
loop_
_entity.id
_entity.type
_entity.pdbx_description
1 polymer ?
#
loop_
_entity_poly.entity_id
_entity_poly.type
_entity_poly.pdbx_seq_one_letter_code
_entity_poly.pdbx_strand_id
1 'polypeptide(L)'
;MIGTASAIARRNRWAVSFADLLLLLLAFFVLLQASGARRDVVLAGVAQQFGGRAMRPGVELRAADLFEPGEALLTRQGQARLSAIARRFAREPGGVEIRSRGSDRARQRFDDWDLAAARLGAVARALKLDGIAQDRLLIRGLDQSDGKSGQGQVIRIAPGLPDAR
;
A
#
# COMPACT_ATOMS: atom_id res chain seq x y z
N MET A 1 9.16 14.69 -71.38
CA MET A 1 9.47 13.70 -70.32
C MET A 1 9.33 14.33 -68.93
N ILE A 2 8.09 14.60 -68.47
CA ILE A 2 7.84 15.09 -67.11
C ILE A 2 6.56 14.41 -66.63
N GLY A 3 6.67 13.33 -65.85
CA GLY A 3 5.50 12.56 -65.42
C GLY A 3 5.70 11.60 -64.26
N THR A 4 6.93 11.29 -63.86
CA THR A 4 7.21 10.26 -62.84
C THR A 4 7.45 10.81 -61.43
N ALA A 5 7.79 12.09 -61.26
CA ALA A 5 8.10 12.67 -59.95
C ALA A 5 6.87 12.88 -59.04
N SER A 6 5.67 13.10 -59.60
CA SER A 6 4.45 13.39 -58.84
C SER A 6 3.84 12.13 -58.18
N ALA A 7 4.11 10.94 -58.71
CA ALA A 7 3.52 9.68 -58.25
C ALA A 7 4.09 9.19 -56.90
N ILE A 8 5.36 9.47 -56.63
CA ILE A 8 6.05 9.07 -55.39
C ILE A 8 5.57 9.92 -54.20
N ALA A 9 5.34 11.23 -54.40
CA ALA A 9 4.91 12.15 -53.36
C ALA A 9 3.46 11.91 -52.85
N ARG A 10 2.62 11.20 -53.60
CA ARG A 10 1.26 10.81 -53.16
C ARG A 10 1.24 9.55 -52.29
N ARG A 11 2.17 8.61 -52.50
CA ARG A 11 2.22 7.33 -51.77
C ARG A 11 2.59 7.49 -50.29
N ASN A 12 3.27 8.57 -49.91
CA ASN A 12 3.80 8.75 -48.55
C ASN A 12 2.92 9.65 -47.66
N ARG A 13 1.78 10.16 -48.17
CA ARG A 13 0.88 11.03 -47.41
C ARG A 13 0.03 10.27 -46.39
N TRP A 14 -0.33 9.02 -46.70
CA TRP A 14 -1.09 8.18 -45.77
C TRP A 14 -0.29 7.85 -44.50
N ALA A 15 1.04 7.72 -44.63
CA ALA A 15 1.94 7.49 -43.50
C ALA A 15 1.93 8.65 -42.50
N VAL A 16 1.66 9.89 -42.94
CA VAL A 16 1.61 11.07 -42.05
C VAL A 16 0.36 11.03 -41.17
N SER A 17 -0.82 10.73 -41.73
CA SER A 17 -2.05 10.59 -40.94
C SER A 17 -2.02 9.37 -40.03
N PHE A 18 -1.37 8.29 -40.47
CA PHE A 18 -1.15 7.12 -39.63
C PHE A 18 -0.23 7.44 -38.45
N ALA A 19 0.87 8.15 -38.69
CA ALA A 19 1.76 8.62 -37.63
C ALA A 19 1.04 9.56 -36.65
N ASP A 20 0.18 10.46 -37.15
CA ASP A 20 -0.63 11.34 -36.31
C ASP A 20 -1.58 10.56 -35.39
N LEU A 21 -2.26 9.53 -35.91
CA LEU A 21 -3.12 8.66 -35.11
C LEU A 21 -2.32 7.89 -34.03
N LEU A 22 -1.13 7.40 -34.37
CA LEU A 22 -0.22 6.75 -33.41
C LEU A 22 0.25 7.73 -32.32
N LEU A 23 0.53 8.99 -32.68
CA LEU A 23 0.95 10.02 -31.72
C LEU A 23 -0.20 10.46 -30.81
N LEU A 24 -1.42 10.60 -31.33
CA LEU A 24 -2.62 10.87 -30.51
C LEU A 24 -2.90 9.71 -29.55
N LEU A 25 -2.77 8.47 -30.01
CA LEU A 25 -2.93 7.28 -29.18
C LEU A 25 -1.87 7.22 -28.08
N LEU A 26 -0.60 7.46 -28.41
CA LEU A 26 0.49 7.53 -27.44
C LEU A 26 0.26 8.62 -26.39
N ALA A 27 -0.11 9.83 -26.81
CA ALA A 27 -0.43 10.94 -25.92
C ALA A 27 -1.59 10.60 -24.98
N PHE A 28 -2.63 9.91 -25.50
CA PHE A 28 -3.74 9.43 -24.70
C PHE A 28 -3.31 8.41 -23.64
N PHE A 29 -2.49 7.42 -24.01
CA PHE A 29 -1.96 6.43 -23.05
C PHE A 29 -1.09 7.07 -21.96
N VAL A 30 -0.24 8.04 -22.33
CA VAL A 30 0.57 8.79 -21.36
C VAL A 30 -0.32 9.58 -20.39
N LEU A 31 -1.39 10.22 -20.88
CA LEU A 31 -2.35 10.94 -20.03
C LEU A 31 -3.12 9.99 -19.11
N LEU A 32 -3.53 8.82 -19.61
CA LEU A 32 -4.20 7.79 -18.81
C LEU A 32 -3.28 7.27 -17.69
N GLN A 33 -1.99 7.03 -18.01
CA GLN A 33 -0.98 6.62 -17.05
C GLN A 33 -0.78 7.69 -15.96
N ALA A 34 -0.72 8.97 -16.35
CA ALA A 34 -0.57 10.08 -15.41
C ALA A 34 -1.79 10.29 -14.48
N SER A 35 -2.99 9.89 -14.92
CA SER A 35 -4.24 9.99 -14.15
C SER A 35 -4.39 8.88 -13.10
N GLY A 36 -3.77 7.71 -13.31
CA GLY A 36 -3.91 6.54 -12.43
C GLY A 36 -3.50 6.81 -10.98
N ALA A 37 -2.46 7.62 -10.76
CA ALA A 37 -1.91 7.88 -9.42
C ALA A 37 -2.78 8.79 -8.52
N ARG A 38 -3.84 9.43 -9.04
CA ARG A 38 -4.65 10.40 -8.27
C ARG A 38 -6.02 9.88 -7.82
N ARG A 39 -6.43 8.69 -8.25
CA ARG A 39 -7.78 8.17 -7.95
C ARG A 39 -7.99 7.89 -6.46
N ASP A 40 -6.99 7.36 -5.78
CA ASP A 40 -7.09 6.95 -4.36
C ASP A 40 -7.22 8.14 -3.40
N VAL A 41 -6.53 9.24 -3.71
CA VAL A 41 -6.52 10.47 -2.91
C VAL A 41 -7.87 11.19 -3.00
N VAL A 42 -8.48 11.20 -4.18
CA VAL A 42 -9.80 11.84 -4.40
C VAL A 42 -10.90 11.04 -3.70
N LEU A 43 -10.86 9.71 -3.76
CA LEU A 43 -11.84 8.85 -3.07
C LEU A 43 -11.75 8.99 -1.54
N ALA A 44 -10.54 9.08 -0.98
CA ALA A 44 -10.33 9.32 0.44
C ALA A 44 -10.88 10.70 0.88
N GLY A 45 -10.67 11.75 0.07
CA GLY A 45 -11.18 13.10 0.34
C GLY A 45 -12.71 13.19 0.28
N VAL A 46 -13.34 12.51 -0.69
CA VAL A 46 -14.80 12.49 -0.85
C VAL A 46 -15.48 11.76 0.30
N ALA A 47 -14.96 10.59 0.72
CA ALA A 47 -15.49 9.85 1.87
C ALA A 47 -15.44 10.66 3.18
N GLN A 48 -14.42 11.50 3.34
CA GLN A 48 -14.25 12.38 4.50
C GLN A 48 -15.25 13.55 4.52
N GLN A 49 -15.75 13.95 3.34
CA GLN A 49 -16.68 15.06 3.18
C GLN A 49 -18.16 14.65 3.37
N PHE A 50 -18.48 13.36 3.18
CA PHE A 50 -19.85 12.83 3.31
C PHE A 50 -20.19 12.26 4.70
N GLY A 51 -19.49 12.66 5.76
CA GLY A 51 -19.92 12.35 7.14
C GLY A 51 -19.76 10.88 7.54
N GLY A 52 -18.93 10.12 6.83
CA GLY A 52 -18.47 8.81 7.30
C GLY A 52 -17.75 9.00 8.63
N ARG A 53 -18.40 8.57 9.72
CA ARG A 53 -17.91 8.52 11.11
C ARG A 53 -16.38 8.49 11.10
N ALA A 54 -15.74 9.63 11.45
CA ALA A 54 -14.30 9.82 11.28
C ALA A 54 -13.57 8.53 11.63
N MET A 55 -13.06 7.82 10.61
CA MET A 55 -12.47 6.51 10.79
C MET A 55 -11.36 6.73 11.82
N ARG A 56 -11.52 6.19 13.03
CA ARG A 56 -10.60 6.53 14.14
C ARG A 56 -9.18 6.29 13.62
N PRO A 57 -8.30 7.29 13.70
CA PRO A 57 -6.99 7.19 13.09
C PRO A 57 -6.29 5.97 13.70
N GLY A 58 -5.95 5.02 12.84
CA GLY A 58 -5.11 3.89 13.21
C GLY A 58 -3.76 4.39 13.74
N VAL A 59 -3.10 3.56 14.52
CA VAL A 59 -1.75 3.82 15.01
C VAL A 59 -0.77 3.33 13.95
N GLU A 60 0.16 4.19 13.53
CA GLU A 60 1.27 3.82 12.65
C GLU A 60 2.57 3.74 13.45
N LEU A 61 3.31 2.66 13.25
CA LEU A 61 4.53 2.34 13.99
C LEU A 61 5.61 1.92 13.00
N ARG A 62 6.84 2.42 13.17
CA ARG A 62 7.98 1.88 12.42
C ARG A 62 8.35 0.52 13.00
N ALA A 63 8.64 -0.46 12.15
CA ALA A 63 9.08 -1.77 12.58
C ALA A 63 10.40 -1.69 13.38
N ALA A 64 11.29 -0.75 13.04
CA ALA A 64 12.52 -0.48 13.76
C ALA A 64 12.31 -0.08 15.24
N ASP A 65 11.13 0.45 15.60
CA ASP A 65 10.81 0.80 17.00
C ASP A 65 10.25 -0.38 17.80
N LEU A 66 9.90 -1.48 17.11
CA LEU A 66 9.20 -2.62 17.69
C LEU A 66 10.07 -3.88 17.74
N PHE A 67 10.94 -4.07 16.76
CA PHE A 67 11.66 -5.32 16.51
C PHE A 67 13.16 -5.15 16.61
N GLU A 68 13.84 -6.26 16.93
CA GLU A 68 15.28 -6.36 16.76
C GLU A 68 15.66 -6.15 15.27
N PRO A 69 16.81 -5.51 14.96
CA PRO A 69 17.15 -5.12 13.60
C PRO A 69 17.27 -6.32 12.66
N GLY A 70 16.44 -6.37 11.61
CA GLY A 70 16.44 -7.48 10.63
C GLY A 70 15.80 -8.78 11.13
N GLU A 71 15.15 -8.76 12.29
CA GLU A 71 14.47 -9.93 12.87
C GLU A 71 12.97 -9.66 13.09
N ALA A 72 12.21 -10.74 13.27
CA ALA A 72 10.81 -10.70 13.67
C ALA A 72 10.62 -10.86 15.19
N LEU A 73 11.68 -10.61 15.97
CA LEU A 73 11.67 -10.67 17.43
C LEU A 73 11.35 -9.29 18.01
N LEU A 74 10.31 -9.19 18.84
CA LEU A 74 9.94 -7.93 19.49
C LEU A 74 10.97 -7.55 20.56
N THR A 75 11.33 -6.27 20.62
CA THR A 75 12.11 -5.73 21.74
C THR A 75 11.22 -5.61 22.98
N ARG A 76 11.80 -5.47 24.18
CA ARG A 76 11.02 -5.22 25.41
C ARG A 76 10.17 -3.94 25.30
N GLN A 77 10.72 -2.89 24.70
CA GLN A 77 10.02 -1.64 24.47
C GLN A 77 8.89 -1.80 23.45
N GLY A 78 9.14 -2.54 22.36
CA GLY A 78 8.16 -2.86 21.34
C GLY A 78 6.98 -3.64 21.92
N GLN A 79 7.27 -4.65 22.75
CA GLN A 79 6.26 -5.42 23.46
C GLN A 79 5.40 -4.51 24.36
N ALA A 80 6.01 -3.70 25.22
CA ALA A 80 5.28 -2.79 26.11
C ALA A 80 4.38 -1.80 25.34
N ARG A 81 4.87 -1.30 24.20
CA ARG A 81 4.09 -0.41 23.32
C ARG A 81 2.90 -1.12 22.70
N LEU A 82 3.07 -2.34 22.20
CA LEU A 82 1.97 -3.15 21.67
C LEU A 82 0.94 -3.49 22.76
N SER A 83 1.37 -3.79 23.99
CA SER A 83 0.45 -4.03 25.10
C SER A 83 -0.37 -2.82 25.50
N ALA A 84 0.18 -1.61 25.39
CA ALA A 84 -0.57 -0.37 25.61
C ALA A 84 -1.65 -0.18 24.52
N ILE A 85 -1.30 -0.49 23.26
CA ILE A 85 -2.21 -0.40 22.12
C ILE A 85 -3.32 -1.46 22.24
N ALA A 86 -2.96 -2.71 22.52
CA ALA A 86 -3.90 -3.82 22.69
C ALA A 86 -4.96 -3.50 23.76
N ARG A 87 -4.54 -2.99 24.92
CA ARG A 87 -5.46 -2.61 26.01
C ARG A 87 -6.46 -1.52 25.61
N ARG A 88 -6.06 -0.58 24.74
CA ARG A 88 -6.97 0.42 24.18
C ARG A 88 -8.01 -0.22 23.26
N PHE A 89 -7.56 -1.05 22.31
CA PHE A 89 -8.45 -1.70 21.34
C PHE A 89 -9.33 -2.82 21.94
N ALA A 90 -8.89 -3.46 23.02
CA ALA A 90 -9.66 -4.47 23.74
C ALA A 90 -10.97 -3.92 24.33
N ARG A 91 -10.97 -2.64 24.74
CA ARG A 91 -12.16 -1.94 25.27
C ARG A 91 -13.13 -1.50 24.18
N GLU A 92 -12.70 -1.48 22.93
CA GLU A 92 -13.51 -1.03 21.80
C GLU A 92 -14.19 -2.25 21.16
N PRO A 93 -15.46 -2.14 20.74
CA PRO A 93 -16.10 -3.17 19.91
C PRO A 93 -15.61 -3.07 18.46
N GLY A 94 -15.50 -4.22 17.76
CA GLY A 94 -15.17 -4.29 16.33
C GLY A 94 -13.84 -4.99 16.02
N GLY A 95 -13.56 -5.21 14.73
CA GLY A 95 -12.30 -5.81 14.30
C GLY A 95 -11.09 -4.92 14.62
N VAL A 96 -9.90 -5.50 14.66
CA VAL A 96 -8.61 -4.82 14.71
C VAL A 96 -7.82 -5.23 13.49
N GLU A 97 -7.66 -4.30 12.58
CA GLU A 97 -6.93 -4.49 11.34
C GLU A 97 -5.44 -4.20 11.54
N ILE A 98 -4.60 -5.09 11.03
CA ILE A 98 -3.15 -4.94 11.02
C ILE A 98 -2.69 -5.00 9.56
N ARG A 99 -1.99 -3.95 9.12
CA ARG A 99 -1.43 -3.85 7.77
C ARG A 99 0.06 -3.53 7.81
N SER A 100 0.81 -4.06 6.85
CA SER A 100 2.21 -3.66 6.63
C SER A 100 2.33 -2.81 5.36
N ARG A 101 3.11 -1.73 5.44
CA ARG A 101 3.57 -0.94 4.29
C ARG A 101 5.09 -0.90 4.26
N GLY A 102 5.66 -1.09 3.07
CA GLY A 102 7.12 -1.11 2.87
C GLY A 102 7.80 -2.32 3.53
N SER A 103 9.11 -2.39 3.36
CA SER A 103 9.96 -3.46 3.88
C SER A 103 11.29 -2.90 4.39
N ASP A 104 11.87 -3.60 5.36
CA ASP A 104 13.25 -3.38 5.79
C ASP A 104 14.15 -4.39 5.10
N ARG A 105 15.42 -4.03 4.88
CA ARG A 105 16.41 -4.99 4.39
C ARG A 105 16.58 -6.12 5.39
N ALA A 106 16.29 -7.33 4.95
CA ALA A 106 16.50 -8.53 5.73
C ALA A 106 17.98 -8.94 5.77
N ARG A 107 18.36 -9.66 6.84
CA ARG A 107 19.68 -10.28 6.97
C ARG A 107 19.55 -11.79 6.77
N GLN A 108 20.26 -12.34 5.75
CA GLN A 108 20.60 -13.74 5.41
C GLN A 108 19.55 -14.88 5.56
N ARG A 109 18.63 -14.84 6.53
CA ARG A 109 17.59 -15.86 6.81
C ARG A 109 16.23 -15.54 6.18
N PHE A 110 15.94 -14.27 5.96
CA PHE A 110 14.68 -13.80 5.38
C PHE A 110 14.96 -13.01 4.12
N ASP A 111 14.04 -13.07 3.17
CA ASP A 111 13.89 -12.02 2.16
C ASP A 111 13.08 -10.86 2.76
N ASP A 112 13.17 -9.66 2.19
CA ASP A 112 12.50 -8.44 2.68
C ASP A 112 10.98 -8.65 2.88
N TRP A 113 10.36 -9.42 1.98
CA TRP A 113 8.94 -9.78 2.07
C TRP A 113 8.63 -10.73 3.24
N ASP A 114 9.45 -11.77 3.43
CA ASP A 114 9.25 -12.77 4.48
C ASP A 114 9.46 -12.15 5.87
N LEU A 115 10.48 -11.28 6.00
CA LEU A 115 10.69 -10.51 7.22
C LEU A 115 9.48 -9.65 7.55
N ALA A 116 8.93 -8.95 6.57
CA ALA A 116 7.77 -8.09 6.77
C ALA A 116 6.53 -8.90 7.22
N ALA A 117 6.30 -10.06 6.59
CA ALA A 117 5.21 -10.98 6.92
C ALA A 117 5.38 -11.58 8.34
N ALA A 118 6.58 -12.04 8.68
CA ALA A 118 6.90 -12.59 9.99
C ALA A 118 6.66 -11.57 11.11
N ARG A 119 7.05 -10.31 10.90
CA ARG A 119 6.80 -9.21 11.84
C ARG A 119 5.33 -8.90 12.01
N LEU A 120 4.56 -8.90 10.91
CA LEU A 120 3.12 -8.69 10.97
C LEU A 120 2.42 -9.78 11.80
N GLY A 121 2.84 -11.04 11.62
CA GLY A 121 2.39 -12.17 12.44
C GLY A 121 2.79 -12.05 13.91
N ALA A 122 4.00 -11.56 14.21
CA ALA A 122 4.46 -11.31 15.57
C ALA A 122 3.62 -10.22 16.27
N VAL A 123 3.27 -9.14 15.56
CA VAL A 123 2.35 -8.11 16.08
C VAL A 123 0.98 -8.72 16.39
N ALA A 124 0.40 -9.48 15.46
CA ALA A 124 -0.90 -10.11 15.67
C ALA A 124 -0.90 -11.03 16.90
N ARG A 125 0.16 -11.82 17.08
CA ARG A 125 0.33 -12.69 18.25
C ARG A 125 0.44 -11.90 19.55
N ALA A 126 1.21 -10.80 19.57
CA ALA A 126 1.34 -9.94 20.74
C ALA A 126 -0.03 -9.32 21.12
N LEU A 127 -0.76 -8.78 20.15
CA LEU A 127 -2.10 -8.23 20.37
C LEU A 127 -3.09 -9.27 20.91
N LYS A 128 -3.00 -10.52 20.43
CA LYS A 128 -3.80 -11.64 20.94
C LYS A 128 -3.48 -11.96 22.40
N LEU A 129 -2.19 -12.03 22.75
CA LEU A 129 -1.74 -12.30 24.13
C LEU A 129 -2.21 -11.22 25.12
N ASP A 130 -2.33 -9.98 24.65
CA ASP A 130 -2.78 -8.84 25.46
C ASP A 130 -4.30 -8.60 25.42
N GLY A 131 -5.08 -9.60 24.97
CA GLY A 131 -6.53 -9.66 25.19
C GLY A 131 -7.41 -9.30 23.98
N ILE A 132 -6.85 -9.13 22.78
CA ILE A 132 -7.67 -9.03 21.57
C ILE A 132 -8.04 -10.45 21.09
N ALA A 133 -9.34 -10.72 20.99
CA ALA A 133 -9.84 -12.01 20.53
C ALA A 133 -9.40 -12.31 19.08
N GLN A 134 -9.12 -13.58 18.78
CA GLN A 134 -8.55 -13.98 17.49
C GLN A 134 -9.47 -13.69 16.30
N ASP A 135 -10.77 -13.87 16.47
CA ASP A 135 -11.82 -13.58 15.50
C ASP A 135 -11.93 -12.07 15.18
N ARG A 136 -11.43 -11.22 16.08
CA ARG A 136 -11.36 -9.77 15.86
C ARG A 136 -10.11 -9.33 15.12
N LEU A 137 -9.05 -10.14 15.07
CA LEU A 137 -7.79 -9.76 14.42
C LEU A 137 -7.88 -10.00 12.91
N LEU A 138 -7.72 -8.92 12.14
CA LEU A 138 -7.78 -8.92 10.69
C LEU A 138 -6.41 -8.54 10.13
N ILE A 139 -5.66 -9.50 9.60
CA ILE A 139 -4.39 -9.22 8.93
C ILE A 139 -4.71 -8.90 7.47
N ARG A 140 -4.60 -7.62 7.07
CA ARG A 140 -4.93 -7.18 5.70
C ARG A 140 -3.68 -6.61 5.01
N GLY A 141 -3.11 -7.41 4.13
CA GLY A 141 -2.16 -6.96 3.11
C GLY A 141 -0.71 -6.76 3.57
N LEU A 142 0.17 -7.03 2.62
CA LEU A 142 1.59 -6.65 2.59
C LEU A 142 1.72 -5.70 1.39
N ASP A 143 1.64 -4.40 1.64
CA ASP A 143 1.77 -3.42 0.58
C ASP A 143 3.23 -3.01 0.42
N GLN A 144 3.86 -3.53 -0.63
CA GLN A 144 5.24 -3.20 -0.98
C GLN A 144 5.34 -2.08 -2.02
N SER A 145 4.26 -1.36 -2.37
CA SER A 145 4.29 -0.37 -3.45
C SER A 145 5.54 0.51 -3.32
N ASP A 146 6.42 0.42 -4.33
CA ASP A 146 7.80 0.94 -4.37
C ASP A 146 7.82 2.48 -4.24
N GLY A 147 7.61 2.98 -3.03
CA GLY A 147 7.16 4.37 -2.88
C GLY A 147 7.68 5.09 -1.66
N LYS A 148 8.89 4.75 -1.18
CA LYS A 148 10.00 5.60 -0.70
C LYS A 148 11.07 4.67 -0.10
N SER A 149 11.93 4.12 -0.97
CA SER A 149 13.14 3.39 -0.57
C SER A 149 13.89 4.18 0.52
N GLY A 150 13.86 3.69 1.76
CA GLY A 150 14.48 4.35 2.92
C GLY A 150 13.56 4.69 4.09
N GLN A 151 12.23 4.56 3.98
CA GLN A 151 11.34 4.76 5.13
C GLN A 151 11.21 3.53 6.05
N GLY A 152 11.64 2.37 5.56
CA GLY A 152 11.53 1.09 6.28
C GLY A 152 10.11 0.57 6.37
N GLN A 153 9.95 -0.58 7.01
CA GLN A 153 8.64 -1.18 7.24
C GLN A 153 7.82 -0.36 8.26
N VAL A 154 6.58 -0.06 7.91
CA VAL A 154 5.59 0.60 8.78
C VAL A 154 4.41 -0.32 9.01
N ILE A 155 4.06 -0.54 10.27
CA ILE A 155 2.92 -1.35 10.70
C ILE A 155 1.81 -0.42 11.15
N ARG A 156 0.62 -0.59 10.56
CA ARG A 156 -0.58 0.15 10.91
C ARG A 156 -1.56 -0.77 11.65
N ILE A 157 -2.01 -0.32 12.82
CA ILE A 157 -3.04 -0.99 13.64
C ILE A 157 -4.25 -0.06 13.70
N ALA A 158 -5.37 -0.45 13.10
CA ALA A 158 -6.57 0.36 12.99
C ALA A 158 -7.83 -0.43 13.38
N PRO A 159 -8.95 0.24 13.70
CA PRO A 159 -10.23 -0.46 13.76
C PRO A 159 -10.54 -1.08 12.39
N GLY A 160 -10.83 -2.37 12.38
CA GLY A 160 -11.21 -3.10 11.18
C GLY A 160 -12.70 -2.94 10.90
N LEU A 161 -13.03 -2.69 9.62
CA LEU A 161 -14.42 -2.84 9.17
C LEU A 161 -14.82 -4.32 9.32
N PRO A 162 -16.01 -4.62 9.88
CA PRO A 162 -16.56 -5.97 9.81
C PRO A 162 -16.72 -6.36 8.34
N ASP A 163 -16.41 -7.60 7.99
CA ASP A 163 -16.72 -8.13 6.67
C ASP A 163 -18.23 -8.06 6.47
N ALA A 164 -18.67 -7.37 5.41
CA ALA A 164 -20.06 -7.40 4.98
C ALA A 164 -20.37 -8.83 4.53
N ARG A 165 -21.10 -9.58 5.37
CA ARG A 165 -21.71 -10.84 4.97
C ARG A 165 -22.94 -10.58 4.10
#